data_AF-A0A1F4VML7-F1
#
_entry.id   AF-A0A1F4VML7-F1
#
_cell.length_a   1.000
_cell.length_b   1.000
_cell.length_c   1.000
_cell.angle_alpha   90.00
_cell.angle_beta   90.00
_cell.angle_gamma   90.00
#
_symmetry.space_group_name_H-M   'P 1'
#
loop_
_entity.id
_entity.type
_entity.pdbx_description
1 polymer ?
#
loop_
_entity_poly.entity_id
_entity_poly.type
_entity_poly.pdbx_seq_one_letter_code
_entity_poly.pdbx_strand_id
1 'polypeptide(L)'
;MNSIFKITPFNNTLLQGYKEKAMAELNDFFGRKWVYNTPKVFVVDDRETINLLQEKETENWVVGFSTGVYICILNPDNISKESCHDGSTYKVEKLIKHELCHIFFNKSFGGTNFPWITEGMSIYVADQFYKYPIPEMFNGFLDGKKIYQESGASIKLLIDNFGKDKVFEFLRKQNGVKDIESLNSIFKEVFGSKMEYSFFNNLH
;
A
#
# COMPACT_ATOMS: atom_id res chain seq x y z
N MET A 1 -0.75 -7.11 -28.45
CA MET A 1 -1.08 -6.16 -27.37
C MET A 1 -0.72 -4.77 -27.84
N ASN A 2 -1.60 -3.80 -27.64
CA ASN A 2 -1.28 -2.41 -27.90
C ASN A 2 -0.32 -1.94 -26.79
N SER A 3 0.84 -1.41 -27.17
CA SER A 3 1.91 -0.99 -26.24
C SER A 3 2.17 0.53 -26.27
N ILE A 4 1.37 1.26 -27.04
CA ILE A 4 1.52 2.71 -27.23
C ILE A 4 0.21 3.37 -26.78
N PHE A 5 0.33 4.32 -25.85
CA PHE A 5 -0.79 5.05 -25.28
C PHE A 5 -0.68 6.52 -25.60
N LYS A 6 -1.81 7.15 -25.95
CA LYS A 6 -1.93 8.60 -26.06
C LYS A 6 -2.49 9.14 -24.75
N ILE A 7 -1.70 9.93 -24.04
CA ILE A 7 -2.11 10.59 -22.79
C ILE A 7 -2.41 12.07 -23.02
N THR A 8 -3.37 12.62 -22.29
CA THR A 8 -3.68 14.05 -22.29
C THR A 8 -3.74 14.59 -20.85
N PRO A 9 -3.37 15.85 -20.61
CA PRO A 9 -3.52 16.45 -19.28
C PRO A 9 -4.99 16.41 -18.83
N PHE A 10 -5.22 15.92 -17.62
CA PHE A 10 -6.54 15.86 -17.00
C PHE A 10 -6.61 16.88 -15.86
N ASN A 11 -7.42 17.93 -16.04
CA ASN A 11 -7.59 18.98 -15.04
C ASN A 11 -8.68 18.58 -14.04
N ASN A 12 -8.27 18.01 -12.91
CA ASN A 12 -9.16 17.66 -11.81
C ASN A 12 -8.60 18.16 -10.48
N THR A 13 -9.14 19.28 -9.99
CA THR A 13 -8.67 19.96 -8.78
C THR A 13 -8.86 19.12 -7.52
N LEU A 14 -9.89 18.27 -7.48
CA LEU A 14 -10.16 17.39 -6.35
C LEU A 14 -9.09 16.30 -6.22
N LEU A 15 -8.82 15.57 -7.31
CA LEU A 15 -7.78 14.53 -7.31
C LEU A 15 -6.38 15.11 -7.09
N GLN A 16 -6.12 16.30 -7.63
CA GLN A 16 -4.89 17.04 -7.36
C GLN A 16 -4.76 17.36 -5.87
N GLY A 17 -5.83 17.85 -5.23
CA GLY A 17 -5.86 18.12 -3.79
C GLY A 17 -5.62 16.86 -2.94
N TYR A 18 -6.22 15.73 -3.31
CA TYR A 18 -5.97 14.45 -2.64
C TYR A 18 -4.51 14.02 -2.74
N LYS A 19 -3.91 14.13 -3.93
CA LYS A 19 -2.50 13.83 -4.15
C LYS A 19 -1.60 14.74 -3.30
N GLU A 20 -1.83 16.05 -3.30
CA GLU A 20 -1.02 17.01 -2.56
C GLU A 20 -1.07 16.77 -1.05
N LYS A 21 -2.28 16.54 -0.52
CA LYS A 21 -2.47 16.18 0.89
C LYS A 21 -1.74 14.89 1.24
N ALA A 22 -1.90 13.84 0.43
CA ALA A 22 -1.22 12.56 0.65
C ALA A 22 0.31 12.72 0.60
N MET A 23 0.85 13.50 -0.33
CA MET A 23 2.28 13.78 -0.41
C MET A 23 2.81 14.49 0.86
N ALA A 24 2.05 15.44 1.41
CA ALA A 24 2.43 16.13 2.65
C ALA A 24 2.44 15.16 3.84
N GLU A 25 1.37 14.39 4.02
CA GLU A 25 1.24 13.42 5.12
C GLU A 25 2.29 12.30 5.03
N LEU A 26 2.60 11.82 3.83
CA LEU A 26 3.64 10.81 3.61
C LEU A 26 5.04 11.38 3.84
N ASN A 27 5.31 12.61 3.43
CA ASN A 27 6.57 13.28 3.76
C ASN A 27 6.78 13.37 5.27
N ASP A 28 5.76 13.80 6.02
CA ASP A 28 5.83 13.85 7.48
C ASP A 28 6.05 12.46 8.10
N PHE A 29 5.22 11.48 7.73
CA PHE A 29 5.27 10.14 8.30
C PHE A 29 6.64 9.46 8.10
N PHE A 30 7.18 9.52 6.88
CA PHE A 30 8.46 8.93 6.51
C PHE A 30 9.68 9.83 6.82
N GLY A 31 9.48 11.03 7.37
CA GLY A 31 10.57 11.98 7.65
C GLY A 31 11.29 12.46 6.39
N ARG A 32 10.55 12.70 5.30
CA ARG A 32 11.05 13.10 3.98
C ARG A 32 10.64 14.52 3.61
N LYS A 33 11.34 15.07 2.61
CA LYS A 33 11.00 16.35 1.95
C LYS A 33 11.00 16.19 0.43
N TRP A 34 10.18 15.28 -0.07
CA TRP A 34 10.08 15.00 -1.50
C TRP A 34 9.19 16.03 -2.19
N VAL A 35 9.82 17.05 -2.78
CA VAL A 35 9.13 18.18 -3.42
C VAL A 35 9.45 18.34 -4.92
N TYR A 36 10.49 17.66 -5.42
CA TYR A 36 10.87 17.66 -6.84
C TYR A 36 10.64 16.28 -7.45
N ASN A 37 10.20 16.23 -8.71
CA ASN A 37 9.92 14.97 -9.42
C ASN A 37 8.98 14.06 -8.61
N THR A 38 7.95 14.65 -7.99
CA THR A 38 6.95 13.91 -7.23
C THR A 38 6.15 12.97 -8.14
N PRO A 39 5.55 11.89 -7.60
CA PRO A 39 4.76 10.98 -8.40
C PRO A 39 3.66 11.67 -9.21
N LYS A 40 3.34 11.12 -10.39
CA LYS A 40 2.19 11.54 -11.20
C LYS A 40 1.06 10.53 -11.03
N VAL A 41 -0.16 11.04 -11.08
CA VAL A 41 -1.39 10.25 -11.05
C VAL A 41 -1.90 10.16 -12.49
N PHE A 42 -1.99 8.95 -13.01
CA PHE A 42 -2.66 8.66 -14.27
C PHE A 42 -4.07 8.17 -13.95
N VAL A 43 -5.06 8.75 -14.62
CA VAL A 43 -6.46 8.34 -14.51
C VAL A 43 -6.81 7.60 -15.78
N VAL A 44 -7.38 6.39 -15.65
CA VAL A 44 -7.81 5.56 -16.78
C VAL A 44 -9.30 5.27 -16.66
N ASP A 45 -10.02 5.23 -17.77
CA ASP A 45 -11.48 5.16 -17.74
C ASP A 45 -12.04 3.74 -17.53
N ASP A 46 -11.26 2.70 -17.82
CA ASP A 46 -11.77 1.32 -17.85
C ASP A 46 -10.80 0.27 -17.30
N ARG A 47 -11.38 -0.90 -16.96
CA ARG A 47 -10.66 -2.09 -16.50
C ARG A 47 -9.68 -2.63 -17.54
N GLU A 48 -10.05 -2.57 -18.82
CA GLU A 48 -9.26 -3.09 -19.91
C GLU A 48 -7.89 -2.39 -19.98
N THR A 49 -7.87 -1.07 -19.78
CA THR A 49 -6.66 -0.27 -19.71
C THR A 49 -5.80 -0.66 -18.51
N ILE A 50 -6.39 -0.93 -17.33
CA ILE A 50 -5.63 -1.46 -16.18
C ILE A 50 -4.98 -2.80 -16.52
N ASN A 51 -5.73 -3.73 -17.12
CA ASN A 51 -5.22 -5.04 -17.50
C ASN A 51 -4.08 -4.93 -18.52
N LEU A 52 -4.21 -4.03 -19.49
CA LEU A 52 -3.17 -3.76 -20.49
C LEU A 52 -1.89 -3.22 -19.84
N LEU A 53 -2.01 -2.27 -18.91
CA LEU A 53 -0.85 -1.69 -18.21
C LEU A 53 -0.18 -2.66 -17.22
N GLN A 54 -0.93 -3.65 -16.70
CA GLN A 54 -0.44 -4.71 -15.81
C GLN A 54 0.01 -5.97 -16.57
N GLU A 55 -0.18 -6.01 -17.88
CA GLU A 55 0.12 -7.15 -18.76
C GLU A 55 -0.57 -8.47 -18.35
N LYS A 56 -1.68 -8.37 -17.61
CA LYS A 56 -2.47 -9.50 -17.13
C LYS A 56 -3.90 -9.08 -16.83
N GLU A 57 -4.81 -10.05 -16.80
CA GLU A 57 -6.11 -9.83 -16.18
C GLU A 57 -5.95 -9.56 -14.68
N THR A 58 -6.53 -8.46 -14.22
CA THR A 58 -6.54 -8.07 -12.80
C THR A 58 -7.85 -8.45 -12.16
N GLU A 59 -7.83 -8.66 -10.86
CA GLU A 59 -9.01 -8.93 -10.07
C GLU A 59 -9.96 -7.73 -10.09
N ASN A 60 -11.27 -8.00 -10.06
CA ASN A 60 -12.32 -6.98 -10.16
C ASN A 60 -12.27 -5.90 -9.04
N TRP A 61 -11.57 -6.18 -7.94
CA TRP A 61 -11.40 -5.24 -6.83
C TRP A 61 -10.20 -4.30 -7.00
N VAL A 62 -9.29 -4.55 -7.95
CA VAL A 62 -8.13 -3.67 -8.19
C VAL A 62 -8.64 -2.38 -8.82
N VAL A 63 -8.41 -1.21 -8.25
CA VAL A 63 -8.85 0.06 -8.89
C VAL A 63 -7.75 1.11 -8.94
N GLY A 64 -6.55 0.72 -8.54
CA GLY A 64 -5.33 1.48 -8.69
C GLY A 64 -4.13 0.57 -8.50
N PHE A 65 -2.98 1.07 -8.91
CA PHE A 65 -1.69 0.45 -8.67
C PHE A 65 -0.58 1.49 -8.79
N SER A 66 0.57 1.20 -8.20
CA SER A 66 1.79 1.97 -8.38
C SER A 66 2.79 1.23 -9.28
N THR A 67 3.50 1.98 -10.12
CA THR A 67 4.60 1.48 -10.94
C THR A 67 5.71 2.51 -11.06
N GLY A 68 6.91 2.15 -10.63
CA GLY A 68 8.05 3.07 -10.56
C GLY A 68 7.75 4.30 -9.69
N VAL A 69 7.61 5.47 -10.33
CA VAL A 69 7.28 6.74 -9.68
C VAL A 69 5.88 7.24 -10.06
N TYR A 70 5.04 6.37 -10.58
CA TYR A 70 3.70 6.71 -11.05
C TYR A 70 2.67 5.90 -10.29
N ILE A 71 1.49 6.48 -10.14
CA ILE A 71 0.30 5.72 -9.75
C ILE A 71 -0.70 5.80 -10.90
N CYS A 72 -1.41 4.71 -11.14
CA CYS A 72 -2.53 4.64 -12.04
C CYS A 72 -3.78 4.36 -11.20
N ILE A 73 -4.87 5.07 -11.45
CA ILE A 73 -6.16 4.86 -10.80
C ILE A 73 -7.27 4.78 -11.84
N LEU A 74 -8.27 3.96 -11.58
CA LEU A 74 -9.52 3.98 -12.31
C LEU A 74 -10.22 5.33 -12.08
N ASN A 75 -10.81 5.88 -13.14
CA ASN A 75 -11.60 7.10 -13.06
C ASN A 75 -12.69 6.94 -11.98
N PRO A 76 -12.75 7.83 -10.97
CA PRO A 76 -13.73 7.76 -9.90
C PRO A 76 -15.18 7.56 -10.39
N ASP A 77 -15.52 8.22 -11.50
CA ASP A 77 -16.87 8.17 -12.07
C ASP A 77 -17.22 6.78 -12.64
N ASN A 78 -16.21 5.94 -12.91
CA ASN A 78 -16.37 4.61 -13.50
C ASN A 78 -16.16 3.46 -12.48
N ILE A 79 -15.91 3.75 -11.21
CA ILE A 79 -15.63 2.72 -10.19
C ILE A 79 -16.76 1.68 -10.10
N SER A 80 -18.02 2.11 -9.98
CA SER A 80 -19.16 1.18 -9.90
C SER A 80 -19.39 0.35 -11.16
N LYS A 81 -18.88 0.84 -12.30
CA LYS A 81 -19.06 0.20 -13.61
C LYS A 81 -17.96 -0.84 -13.89
N GLU A 82 -16.73 -0.53 -13.50
CA GLU A 82 -15.52 -1.28 -13.90
C GLU A 82 -14.90 -2.07 -12.73
N SER A 83 -15.55 -2.08 -11.56
CA SER A 83 -15.10 -2.77 -10.37
C SER A 83 -16.27 -3.33 -9.54
N CYS A 84 -15.96 -4.16 -8.54
CA CYS A 84 -16.96 -4.62 -7.56
C CYS A 84 -17.25 -3.59 -6.44
N HIS A 85 -16.64 -2.41 -6.47
CA HIS A 85 -16.82 -1.39 -5.44
C HIS A 85 -17.98 -0.46 -5.75
N ASP A 86 -18.64 0.04 -4.71
CA ASP A 86 -19.58 1.14 -4.83
C ASP A 86 -18.82 2.49 -4.92
N GLY A 87 -18.77 3.06 -6.12
CA GLY A 87 -18.12 4.33 -6.39
C GLY A 87 -18.67 5.52 -5.59
N SER A 88 -19.92 5.46 -5.10
CA SER A 88 -20.50 6.55 -4.29
C SER A 88 -19.91 6.63 -2.89
N THR A 89 -19.40 5.51 -2.37
CA THR A 89 -18.79 5.41 -1.04
C THR A 89 -17.28 5.14 -1.10
N TYR A 90 -16.73 4.91 -2.29
CA TYR A 90 -15.32 4.61 -2.48
C TYR A 90 -14.43 5.83 -2.20
N LYS A 91 -13.55 5.71 -1.19
CA LYS A 91 -12.65 6.79 -0.78
C LYS A 91 -11.40 6.85 -1.67
N VAL A 92 -11.51 7.49 -2.84
CA VAL A 92 -10.40 7.65 -3.80
C VAL A 92 -9.19 8.35 -3.17
N GLU A 93 -9.41 9.30 -2.26
CA GLU A 93 -8.33 9.96 -1.49
C GLU A 93 -7.43 8.96 -0.75
N LYS A 94 -8.03 7.91 -0.18
CA LYS A 94 -7.36 6.85 0.58
C LYS A 94 -6.61 5.91 -0.36
N LEU A 95 -7.20 5.60 -1.52
CA LEU A 95 -6.52 4.84 -2.59
C LEU A 95 -5.27 5.59 -3.07
N ILE A 96 -5.37 6.88 -3.38
CA ILE A 96 -4.21 7.68 -3.83
C ILE A 96 -3.10 7.65 -2.77
N LYS A 97 -3.44 7.85 -1.48
CA LYS A 97 -2.46 7.79 -0.40
C LYS A 97 -1.83 6.39 -0.25
N HIS A 98 -2.62 5.33 -0.42
CA HIS A 98 -2.16 3.94 -0.41
C HIS A 98 -1.13 3.69 -1.53
N GLU A 99 -1.47 4.03 -2.78
CA GLU A 99 -0.55 3.82 -3.92
C GLU A 99 0.72 4.67 -3.81
N LEU A 100 0.62 5.91 -3.32
CA LEU A 100 1.78 6.73 -3.05
C LEU A 100 2.65 6.14 -1.92
N CYS A 101 2.05 5.50 -0.91
CA CYS A 101 2.77 4.86 0.18
C CYS A 101 3.70 3.75 -0.32
N HIS A 102 3.29 2.95 -1.32
CA HIS A 102 4.19 1.96 -1.95
C HIS A 102 5.46 2.61 -2.53
N ILE A 103 5.33 3.76 -3.17
CA ILE A 103 6.46 4.49 -3.75
C ILE A 103 7.36 5.06 -2.64
N PHE A 104 6.78 5.63 -1.58
CA PHE A 104 7.51 6.13 -0.41
C PHE A 104 8.24 5.00 0.32
N PHE A 105 7.57 3.86 0.48
CA PHE A 105 8.12 2.65 1.08
C PHE A 105 9.36 2.22 0.30
N ASN A 106 9.23 2.01 -1.01
CA ASN A 106 10.34 1.54 -1.84
C ASN A 106 11.54 2.50 -1.80
N LYS A 107 11.29 3.82 -1.84
CA LYS A 107 12.37 4.82 -1.70
C LYS A 107 13.03 4.82 -0.31
N SER A 108 12.36 4.36 0.73
CA SER A 108 12.83 4.39 2.13
C SER A 108 13.47 3.11 2.59
N PHE A 109 12.93 2.00 2.14
CA PHE A 109 13.21 0.68 2.68
C PHE A 109 13.59 -0.32 1.58
N GLY A 110 13.57 0.10 0.31
CA GLY A 110 13.73 -0.80 -0.83
C GLY A 110 12.50 -1.69 -1.05
N GLY A 111 12.63 -2.61 -2.01
CA GLY A 111 11.61 -3.61 -2.29
C GLY A 111 11.55 -4.69 -1.20
N THR A 112 10.45 -5.43 -1.20
CA THR A 112 10.27 -6.60 -0.33
C THR A 112 9.64 -7.75 -1.10
N ASN A 113 10.01 -8.99 -0.74
CA ASN A 113 9.36 -10.20 -1.25
C ASN A 113 8.16 -10.62 -0.38
N PHE A 114 7.83 -9.86 0.65
CA PHE A 114 6.79 -10.19 1.63
C PHE A 114 5.65 -9.17 1.51
N PRO A 115 4.61 -9.44 0.71
CA PRO A 115 3.61 -8.43 0.35
C PRO A 115 2.90 -7.82 1.56
N TRP A 116 2.73 -8.57 2.65
CA TRP A 116 2.10 -8.06 3.86
C TRP A 116 2.82 -6.84 4.46
N ILE A 117 4.13 -6.70 4.25
CA ILE A 117 4.89 -5.55 4.76
C ILE A 117 4.48 -4.29 4.02
N THR A 118 4.51 -4.32 2.68
CA THR A 118 4.16 -3.15 1.86
C THR A 118 2.67 -2.83 1.91
N GLU A 119 1.83 -3.84 1.76
CA GLU A 119 0.36 -3.68 1.86
C GLU A 119 -0.04 -3.19 3.25
N GLY A 120 0.56 -3.76 4.30
CA GLY A 120 0.27 -3.37 5.68
C GLY A 120 0.64 -1.92 5.96
N MET A 121 1.82 -1.48 5.50
CA MET A 121 2.22 -0.08 5.62
C MET A 121 1.27 0.84 4.86
N SER A 122 0.90 0.48 3.62
CA SER A 122 -0.01 1.28 2.80
C SER A 122 -1.41 1.38 3.41
N ILE A 123 -1.97 0.29 3.94
CA ILE A 123 -3.29 0.27 4.62
C ILE A 123 -3.25 1.09 5.91
N TYR A 124 -2.21 0.92 6.74
CA TYR A 124 -2.05 1.65 7.99
C TYR A 124 -1.93 3.15 7.75
N VAL A 125 -1.01 3.57 6.88
CA VAL A 125 -0.73 4.98 6.61
C VAL A 125 -1.89 5.66 5.87
N ALA A 126 -2.55 4.94 4.96
CA ALA A 126 -3.75 5.44 4.32
C ALA A 126 -4.95 5.52 5.27
N ASP A 127 -4.93 4.83 6.41
CA ASP A 127 -6.07 4.70 7.33
C ASP A 127 -7.30 4.10 6.59
N GLN A 128 -7.10 2.88 6.09
CA GLN A 128 -8.12 2.09 5.38
C GLN A 128 -8.87 1.11 6.29
N PHE A 129 -8.86 1.32 7.61
CA PHE A 129 -9.53 0.44 8.58
C PHE A 129 -11.05 0.39 8.44
N TYR A 130 -11.66 1.39 7.78
CA TYR A 130 -13.09 1.34 7.41
C TYR A 130 -13.42 0.19 6.43
N LYS A 131 -12.44 -0.23 5.63
CA LYS A 131 -12.55 -1.33 4.65
C LYS A 131 -11.94 -2.62 5.18
N TYR A 132 -10.87 -2.51 5.97
CA TYR A 132 -10.17 -3.63 6.58
C TYR A 132 -10.13 -3.43 8.10
N PRO A 133 -11.23 -3.73 8.81
CA PRO A 133 -11.28 -3.59 10.26
C PRO A 133 -10.20 -4.43 10.94
N ILE A 134 -9.77 -3.99 12.13
CA ILE A 134 -8.83 -4.75 12.96
C ILE A 134 -9.50 -6.10 13.30
N PRO A 135 -8.86 -7.25 12.95
CA PRO A 135 -9.44 -8.56 13.21
C PRO A 135 -9.35 -8.90 14.69
N GLU A 136 -10.29 -9.71 15.19
CA GLU A 136 -10.21 -10.26 16.55
C GLU A 136 -9.00 -11.18 16.75
N MET A 137 -8.56 -11.83 15.65
CA MET A 137 -7.46 -12.78 15.63
C MET A 137 -6.78 -12.81 14.26
N PHE A 138 -5.45 -12.79 14.27
CA PHE A 138 -4.58 -12.90 13.11
C PHE A 138 -4.31 -14.38 12.79
N ASN A 139 -4.52 -14.79 11.55
CA ASN A 139 -4.27 -16.17 11.13
C ASN A 139 -4.04 -16.38 9.62
N GLY A 140 -3.84 -15.32 8.82
CA GLY A 140 -3.67 -15.50 7.38
C GLY A 140 -2.69 -14.59 6.65
N PHE A 141 -2.27 -13.45 7.20
CA PHE A 141 -1.38 -12.55 6.43
C PHE A 141 0.05 -13.06 6.25
N LEU A 142 0.60 -13.82 7.21
CA LEU A 142 1.94 -14.40 7.08
C LEU A 142 2.01 -15.47 5.99
N ASP A 143 0.88 -16.14 5.73
CA ASP A 143 0.74 -17.18 4.69
C ASP A 143 0.22 -16.62 3.35
N GLY A 144 0.12 -15.30 3.22
CA GLY A 144 -0.32 -14.63 1.98
C GLY A 144 -1.84 -14.67 1.70
N LYS A 145 -2.66 -15.25 2.58
CA LYS A 145 -4.11 -15.43 2.34
C LYS A 145 -4.93 -14.19 2.70
N LYS A 146 -4.59 -13.53 3.81
CA LYS A 146 -5.34 -12.40 4.39
C LYS A 146 -4.51 -11.14 4.46
N ILE A 147 -3.67 -10.92 3.46
CA ILE A 147 -2.75 -9.77 3.40
C ILE A 147 -3.52 -8.47 3.64
N TYR A 148 -4.50 -8.15 2.79
CA TYR A 148 -5.23 -6.88 2.93
C TYR A 148 -6.04 -6.78 4.22
N GLN A 149 -6.63 -7.89 4.67
CA GLN A 149 -7.53 -7.90 5.83
C GLN A 149 -6.79 -7.72 7.16
N GLU A 150 -5.56 -8.23 7.27
CA GLU A 150 -4.86 -8.29 8.56
C GLU A 150 -3.56 -7.47 8.59
N SER A 151 -2.89 -7.22 7.46
CA SER A 151 -1.54 -6.62 7.48
C SER A 151 -1.51 -5.16 7.95
N GLY A 152 -2.55 -4.37 7.65
CA GLY A 152 -2.63 -3.00 8.17
C GLY A 152 -2.73 -2.97 9.69
N ALA A 153 -3.49 -3.90 10.26
CA ALA A 153 -3.63 -4.07 11.70
C ALA A 153 -2.34 -4.61 12.33
N SER A 154 -1.61 -5.51 11.66
CA SER A 154 -0.34 -6.03 12.18
C SER A 154 0.73 -4.93 12.24
N ILE A 155 0.84 -4.08 11.23
CA ILE A 155 1.70 -2.89 11.25
C ILE A 155 1.29 -1.92 12.35
N LYS A 156 -0.02 -1.67 12.51
CA LYS A 156 -0.55 -0.84 13.60
C LYS A 156 -0.11 -1.37 14.96
N LEU A 157 -0.29 -2.66 15.24
CA LEU A 157 0.11 -3.29 16.49
C LEU A 157 1.61 -3.16 16.76
N LEU A 158 2.44 -3.34 15.73
CA LEU A 158 3.89 -3.17 15.86
C LEU A 158 4.24 -1.71 16.23
N ILE A 159 3.62 -0.73 15.58
CA ILE A 159 3.88 0.69 15.86
C ILE A 159 3.37 1.08 17.25
N ASP A 160 2.17 0.64 17.63
CA ASP A 160 1.56 0.98 18.92
C ASP A 160 2.36 0.39 20.10
N ASN A 161 2.89 -0.83 19.96
CA ASN A 161 3.60 -1.52 21.04
C ASN A 161 5.11 -1.22 21.08
N PHE A 162 5.74 -0.96 19.93
CA PHE A 162 7.20 -0.83 19.83
C PHE A 162 7.68 0.52 19.31
N GLY A 163 6.78 1.36 18.81
CA GLY A 163 7.09 2.66 18.25
C GLY A 163 7.53 2.62 16.78
N LYS A 164 7.31 3.75 16.09
CA LYS A 164 7.62 3.91 14.66
C LYS A 164 9.09 3.61 14.32
N ASP A 165 10.02 4.08 15.14
CA ASP A 165 11.46 3.97 14.84
C ASP A 165 11.94 2.53 14.82
N LYS A 166 11.40 1.70 15.72
CA LYS A 166 11.71 0.27 15.82
C LYS A 166 11.12 -0.52 14.66
N VAL A 167 9.90 -0.18 14.23
CA VAL A 167 9.32 -0.72 13.00
C VAL A 167 10.15 -0.31 11.78
N PHE A 168 10.57 0.95 11.69
CA PHE A 168 11.40 1.43 10.58
C PHE A 168 12.77 0.74 10.56
N GLU A 169 13.33 0.36 11.70
CA GLU A 169 14.53 -0.47 11.77
C GLU A 169 14.32 -1.83 11.11
N PHE A 170 13.24 -2.53 11.47
CA PHE A 170 12.84 -3.79 10.82
C PHE A 170 12.68 -3.62 9.29
N LEU A 171 11.97 -2.56 8.86
CA LEU A 171 11.75 -2.27 7.43
C LEU A 171 13.04 -1.94 6.67
N ARG A 172 14.04 -1.31 7.31
CA ARG A 172 15.36 -1.10 6.71
C ARG A 172 16.12 -2.41 6.57
N LYS A 173 16.11 -3.26 7.61
CA LYS A 173 16.84 -4.53 7.65
C LYS A 173 16.25 -5.58 6.69
N GLN A 174 14.95 -5.56 6.41
CA GLN A 174 14.34 -6.51 5.47
C GLN A 174 14.75 -6.29 4.01
N ASN A 175 15.34 -5.14 3.66
CA ASN A 175 15.67 -4.81 2.28
C ASN A 175 16.55 -5.89 1.63
N GLY A 176 16.13 -6.41 0.49
CA GLY A 176 16.87 -7.44 -0.25
C GLY A 176 16.75 -8.86 0.33
N VAL A 177 16.01 -9.07 1.41
CA VAL A 177 15.72 -10.39 1.97
C VAL A 177 14.79 -11.16 1.03
N LYS A 178 15.15 -12.42 0.75
CA LYS A 178 14.44 -13.24 -0.24
C LYS A 178 13.62 -14.37 0.35
N ASP A 179 13.94 -14.81 1.56
CA ASP A 179 13.38 -15.99 2.20
C ASP A 179 12.85 -15.70 3.61
N ILE A 180 11.88 -16.50 4.02
CA ILE A 180 11.14 -16.32 5.27
C ILE A 180 12.00 -16.56 6.52
N GLU A 181 13.06 -17.37 6.41
CA GLU A 181 13.96 -17.71 7.52
C GLU A 181 14.82 -16.50 7.90
N SER A 182 15.41 -15.86 6.90
CA SER A 182 16.15 -14.61 7.04
C SER A 182 15.26 -13.47 7.58
N LEU A 183 14.03 -13.35 7.07
CA LEU A 183 13.08 -12.35 7.59
C LEU A 183 12.74 -12.63 9.07
N ASN A 184 12.51 -13.88 9.44
CA ASN A 184 12.28 -14.28 10.83
C ASN A 184 13.46 -13.96 11.75
N SER A 185 14.68 -14.16 11.27
CA SER A 185 15.90 -13.80 12.02
C SER A 185 15.95 -12.30 12.31
N ILE A 186 15.70 -11.48 11.29
CA ILE A 186 15.65 -10.01 11.43
C ILE A 186 14.51 -9.58 12.35
N PHE A 187 13.33 -10.18 12.20
CA PHE A 187 12.19 -9.88 13.06
C PHE A 187 12.51 -10.21 14.53
N LYS A 188 13.16 -11.34 14.79
CA LYS A 188 13.59 -11.73 16.13
C LYS A 188 14.69 -10.82 16.67
N GLU A 189 15.63 -10.39 15.84
CA GLU A 189 16.65 -9.41 16.22
C GLU A 189 16.00 -8.10 16.72
N VAL A 190 15.02 -7.59 15.97
CA VAL A 190 14.39 -6.30 16.27
C VAL A 190 13.38 -6.43 17.42
N PHE A 191 12.45 -7.40 17.36
CA PHE A 191 11.33 -7.49 18.29
C PHE A 191 11.54 -8.49 19.44
N GLY A 192 12.65 -9.23 19.46
CA GLY A 192 12.97 -10.21 20.50
C GLY A 192 12.15 -11.51 20.43
N SER A 193 11.27 -11.64 19.45
CA SER A 193 10.32 -12.76 19.29
C SER A 193 10.28 -13.25 17.86
N LYS A 194 9.83 -14.49 17.66
CA LYS A 194 9.65 -15.04 16.31
C LYS A 194 8.44 -14.41 15.62
N MET A 195 8.49 -14.30 14.29
CA MET A 195 7.38 -13.79 13.49
C MET A 195 6.35 -14.90 13.26
N GLU A 196 5.35 -14.96 14.15
CA GLU A 196 4.29 -15.97 14.13
C GLU A 196 2.98 -15.39 14.65
N TYR A 197 1.84 -16.00 14.32
CA TYR A 197 0.53 -15.46 14.71
C TYR A 197 0.34 -15.31 16.22
N SER A 198 0.91 -16.21 17.02
CA SER A 198 0.95 -16.09 18.50
C SER A 198 1.53 -14.76 18.95
N PHE A 199 2.60 -14.28 18.31
CA PHE A 199 3.19 -12.98 18.63
C PHE A 199 2.18 -11.85 18.39
N PHE A 200 1.56 -11.79 17.22
CA PHE A 200 0.60 -10.71 16.90
C PHE A 200 -0.68 -10.79 17.74
N ASN A 201 -1.20 -11.99 17.98
CA ASN A 201 -2.39 -12.21 18.81
C ASN A 201 -2.15 -11.86 20.30
N ASN A 202 -0.90 -11.91 20.78
CA ASN A 202 -0.56 -11.51 22.15
C ASN A 202 -0.35 -10.00 22.32
N LEU A 203 -0.20 -9.25 21.23
CA LEU A 203 -0.07 -7.78 21.26
C LEU A 203 -1.42 -7.06 21.15
N HIS A 204 -2.45 -7.81 20.80
CA HIS A 204 -3.81 -7.32 20.58
C HIS A 204 -4.54 -7.07 21.91
#